data_AF-A0A6G3MFH4-F1
#
_entry.id   AF-A0A6G3MFH4-F1
#
_cell.length_a   1.000
_cell.length_b   1.000
_cell.length_c   1.000
_cell.angle_alpha   90.00
_cell.angle_beta   90.00
_cell.angle_gamma   90.00
#
_symmetry.space_group_name_H-M   'P 1'
#
loop_
_entity.id
_entity.type
_entity.pdbx_description
1 polymer ?
#
loop_
_entity_poly.entity_id
_entity_poly.type
_entity_poly.pdbx_seq_one_letter_code
_entity_poly.pdbx_strand_id
1 'polypeptide(L)'
;NVRLKAALTISRIQNPEDEECPVINDYLPILDFDTNANVRRVVCMNICITRKSLPLVLKRIYDTKSTVRATIYERLFKSVPVKVLKIEERISIINAGILEKESTAKICFKNLLIDAWVKQACAGCLITFIQLFDAEEDRDFLYKTLNYIFNNLEYDNLTTTFDTIESWCHTSNKTLLESHNDLEHLIVWCACLKFLMSNSTPSPSQYKRLVPEIVQIVTLIQQYSGKRKVKKNSDNIDESYNHILIELFSVLRIFELNDEAGRQKALDLSFNILSAPTRVSVRVIQEIIRTYSYYATSQTKVFDAIVEVISEIRQPINSIDPIVEDKFEPVTEEVSDGSENADTILTCLSIVCEILLVRKVDLMCPSAVTLMNTFIVNLVYDIRSSVRKEAIRCVSLYCTCASYYAEKYLVLLFQIINIDAQDIKNIALSAIF
;
A
#
# COMPACT_ATOMS: atom_id res chain seq x y z
N ASN A 1 34.37 -18.88 -28.71
CA ASN A 1 35.74 -19.11 -28.20
C ASN A 1 36.69 -17.95 -28.48
N VAL A 2 36.86 -17.49 -29.73
CA VAL A 2 37.76 -16.35 -30.03
C VAL A 2 37.35 -15.06 -29.31
N ARG A 3 36.08 -14.62 -29.48
CA ARG A 3 35.54 -13.42 -28.80
C ARG A 3 35.64 -13.49 -27.27
N LEU A 4 35.43 -14.68 -26.70
CA LEU A 4 35.58 -14.91 -25.26
C LEU A 4 37.02 -14.68 -24.79
N LYS A 5 38.01 -15.25 -25.51
CA LYS A 5 39.43 -15.04 -25.19
C LYS A 5 39.83 -13.58 -25.37
N ALA A 6 39.37 -12.92 -26.44
CA ALA A 6 39.62 -11.50 -26.68
C ALA A 6 39.11 -10.64 -25.52
N ALA A 7 37.85 -10.83 -25.10
CA ALA A 7 37.28 -10.13 -23.94
C ALA A 7 38.06 -10.40 -22.64
N LEU A 8 38.55 -11.61 -22.40
CA LEU A 8 39.40 -11.85 -21.23
C LEU A 8 40.73 -11.08 -21.32
N THR A 9 41.38 -11.10 -22.48
CA THR A 9 42.69 -10.48 -22.69
C THR A 9 42.65 -8.96 -22.50
N ILE A 10 41.64 -8.28 -23.05
CA ILE A 10 41.56 -6.81 -23.01
C ILE A 10 40.96 -6.27 -21.70
N SER A 11 40.46 -7.13 -20.81
CA SER A 11 39.82 -6.71 -19.55
C SER A 11 40.69 -5.84 -18.64
N ARG A 12 42.01 -6.05 -18.63
CA ARG A 12 42.94 -5.37 -17.72
C ARG A 12 43.40 -3.98 -18.17
N ILE A 13 43.09 -3.60 -19.40
CA ILE A 13 43.53 -2.33 -20.01
C ILE A 13 42.38 -1.32 -20.15
N GLN A 14 41.27 -1.53 -19.44
CA GLN A 14 40.18 -0.57 -19.33
C GLN A 14 40.60 0.66 -18.51
N ASN A 15 40.15 1.85 -18.91
CA ASN A 15 40.32 3.09 -18.16
C ASN A 15 38.93 3.67 -17.80
N PRO A 16 38.40 3.46 -16.58
CA PRO A 16 37.08 3.93 -16.20
C PRO A 16 36.94 5.45 -16.09
N GLU A 17 38.05 6.17 -15.94
CA GLU A 17 38.07 7.65 -15.86
C GLU A 17 38.00 8.31 -17.25
N ASP A 18 38.28 7.54 -18.31
CA ASP A 18 38.15 8.01 -19.70
C ASP A 18 36.76 7.66 -20.23
N GLU A 19 35.93 8.68 -20.46
CA GLU A 19 34.58 8.49 -20.99
C GLU A 19 34.59 7.81 -22.37
N GLU A 20 35.68 7.93 -23.13
CA GLU A 20 35.84 7.33 -24.46
C GLU A 20 36.77 6.11 -24.46
N CYS A 21 36.97 5.49 -23.30
CA CYS A 21 37.78 4.28 -23.17
C CYS A 21 37.37 3.20 -24.21
N PRO A 22 38.24 2.86 -25.19
CA PRO A 22 37.87 2.01 -26.31
C PRO A 22 37.37 0.63 -25.88
N VAL A 23 37.97 0.04 -24.85
CA VAL A 23 37.60 -1.30 -24.37
C VAL A 23 36.21 -1.32 -23.73
N ILE A 24 35.86 -0.27 -22.98
CA ILE A 24 34.54 -0.17 -22.36
C ILE A 24 33.51 -0.01 -23.48
N ASN A 25 33.76 0.89 -24.43
CA ASN A 25 32.90 1.11 -25.59
C ASN A 25 32.73 -0.16 -26.45
N ASP A 26 33.76 -0.98 -26.63
CA ASP A 26 33.67 -2.27 -27.33
C ASP A 26 32.84 -3.31 -26.55
N TYR A 27 32.83 -3.24 -25.22
CA TYR A 27 32.04 -4.14 -24.40
C TYR A 27 30.54 -3.81 -24.37
N LEU A 28 30.14 -2.53 -24.52
CA LEU A 28 28.73 -2.14 -24.42
C LEU A 28 27.84 -2.88 -25.45
N PRO A 29 28.18 -2.96 -26.76
CA PRO A 29 27.39 -3.71 -27.72
C PRO A 29 27.36 -5.22 -27.44
N ILE A 30 28.42 -5.77 -26.85
CA ILE A 30 28.47 -7.20 -26.51
C ILE A 30 27.43 -7.53 -25.44
N LEU A 31 27.25 -6.66 -24.45
CA LEU A 31 26.24 -6.85 -23.40
C LEU A 31 24.82 -6.94 -23.97
N ASP A 32 24.51 -6.17 -25.01
CA ASP A 32 23.15 -6.11 -25.56
C ASP A 32 22.88 -7.09 -26.69
N PHE A 33 23.86 -7.31 -27.59
CA PHE A 33 23.61 -7.96 -28.87
C PHE A 33 24.32 -9.31 -29.05
N ASP A 34 25.30 -9.66 -28.21
CA ASP A 34 26.02 -10.92 -28.40
C ASP A 34 25.12 -12.12 -28.14
N THR A 35 24.99 -13.01 -29.13
CA THR A 35 24.14 -14.21 -29.02
C THR A 35 24.71 -15.26 -28.05
N ASN A 36 26.02 -15.24 -27.78
CA ASN A 36 26.68 -16.24 -26.96
C ASN A 36 26.70 -15.84 -25.48
N ALA A 37 26.00 -16.61 -24.66
CA ALA A 37 25.88 -16.35 -23.21
C ALA A 37 27.21 -16.36 -22.46
N ASN A 38 28.19 -17.17 -22.86
CA ASN A 38 29.50 -17.20 -22.20
C ASN A 38 30.30 -15.93 -22.52
N VAL A 39 30.15 -15.35 -23.71
CA VAL A 39 30.79 -14.07 -24.07
C VAL A 39 30.16 -12.95 -23.24
N ARG A 40 28.81 -12.86 -23.20
CA ARG A 40 28.09 -11.89 -22.36
C ARG A 40 28.51 -12.00 -20.90
N ARG A 41 28.49 -13.22 -20.35
CA ARG A 41 28.92 -13.51 -18.97
C ARG A 41 30.32 -13.00 -18.66
N VAL A 42 31.28 -13.29 -19.53
CA VAL A 42 32.67 -12.86 -19.36
C VAL A 42 32.76 -11.33 -19.36
N VAL A 43 32.07 -10.66 -20.28
CA VAL A 43 32.06 -9.19 -20.30
C VAL A 43 31.42 -8.63 -19.04
N CYS A 44 30.25 -9.14 -18.60
CA CYS A 44 29.60 -8.70 -17.36
C CYS A 44 30.51 -8.78 -16.14
N MET A 45 31.32 -9.84 -16.04
CA MET A 45 32.22 -10.05 -14.91
C MET A 45 33.43 -9.11 -14.92
N ASN A 46 33.86 -8.66 -16.11
CA ASN A 46 35.14 -7.97 -16.29
C ASN A 46 35.01 -6.49 -16.65
N ILE A 47 33.87 -6.04 -17.18
CA ILE A 47 33.69 -4.62 -17.52
C ILE A 47 33.79 -3.74 -16.27
N CYS A 48 34.54 -2.64 -16.36
CA CYS A 48 34.59 -1.63 -15.32
C CYS A 48 33.21 -0.98 -15.15
N ILE A 49 32.76 -0.83 -13.90
CA ILE A 49 31.47 -0.22 -13.59
C ILE A 49 31.62 1.31 -13.66
N THR A 50 30.92 1.92 -14.61
CA THR A 50 30.87 3.37 -14.84
C THR A 50 29.42 3.79 -15.03
N ARG A 51 29.16 5.10 -15.13
CA ARG A 51 27.81 5.61 -15.45
C ARG A 51 27.26 5.07 -16.79
N LYS A 52 28.14 4.81 -17.77
CA LYS A 52 27.78 4.25 -19.08
C LYS A 52 27.54 2.73 -19.01
N SER A 53 28.37 1.98 -18.28
CA SER A 53 28.30 0.52 -18.29
C SER A 53 27.29 -0.08 -17.30
N LEU A 54 27.07 0.56 -16.14
CA LEU A 54 26.21 0.03 -15.09
C LEU A 54 24.78 -0.30 -15.57
N PRO A 55 24.07 0.58 -16.32
CA PRO A 55 22.72 0.28 -16.78
C PRO A 55 22.66 -0.95 -17.70
N LEU A 56 23.66 -1.13 -18.58
CA LEU A 56 23.72 -2.28 -19.48
C LEU A 56 24.06 -3.58 -18.75
N VAL A 57 24.91 -3.51 -17.72
CA VAL A 57 25.18 -4.65 -16.84
C VAL A 57 23.92 -5.05 -16.07
N LEU A 58 23.18 -4.09 -15.50
CA LEU A 58 21.94 -4.36 -14.76
C LEU A 58 20.84 -4.94 -15.65
N LYS A 59 20.73 -4.51 -16.92
CA LYS A 59 19.79 -5.10 -17.89
C LYS A 59 19.98 -6.61 -18.06
N ARG A 60 21.19 -7.14 -17.83
CA ARG A 60 21.49 -8.58 -17.89
C ARG A 60 20.96 -9.38 -16.70
N ILE A 61 20.37 -8.75 -15.70
CA ILE A 61 19.58 -9.45 -14.66
C ILE A 61 18.41 -10.20 -15.30
N TYR A 62 17.89 -9.73 -16.44
CA TYR A 62 16.83 -10.41 -17.20
C TYR A 62 17.35 -11.23 -18.37
N ASP A 63 18.63 -11.64 -18.35
CA ASP A 63 19.20 -12.42 -19.43
C ASP A 63 18.50 -13.79 -19.57
N THR A 64 18.31 -14.24 -20.81
CA THR A 64 17.74 -15.55 -21.15
C THR A 64 18.46 -16.73 -20.47
N LYS A 65 19.76 -16.61 -20.19
CA LYS A 65 20.55 -17.68 -19.55
C LYS A 65 20.82 -17.38 -18.08
N SER A 66 20.45 -18.33 -17.21
CA SER A 66 20.62 -18.24 -15.76
C SER A 66 22.06 -18.05 -15.31
N THR A 67 23.03 -18.60 -16.05
CA THR A 67 24.46 -18.42 -15.76
C THR A 67 24.92 -16.97 -15.93
N VAL A 68 24.33 -16.21 -16.85
CA VAL A 68 24.58 -14.77 -17.00
C VAL A 68 23.94 -14.02 -15.84
N ARG A 69 22.66 -14.30 -15.54
CA ARG A 69 21.93 -13.67 -14.42
C ARG A 69 22.66 -13.88 -13.08
N ALA A 70 23.09 -15.10 -12.79
CA ALA A 70 23.89 -15.44 -11.61
C ALA A 70 25.18 -14.60 -11.52
N THR A 71 25.86 -14.42 -12.65
CA THR A 71 27.08 -13.60 -12.73
C THR A 71 26.80 -12.13 -12.42
N ILE A 72 25.62 -11.60 -12.73
CA ILE A 72 25.26 -10.23 -12.36
C ILE A 72 25.13 -10.11 -10.84
N TYR A 73 24.41 -11.02 -10.19
CA TYR A 73 24.29 -10.99 -8.73
C TYR A 73 25.67 -11.13 -8.04
N GLU A 74 26.55 -11.99 -8.55
CA GLU A 74 27.93 -12.09 -8.05
C GLU A 74 28.74 -10.80 -8.28
N ARG A 75 28.55 -10.15 -9.44
CA ARG A 75 29.24 -8.89 -9.77
C ARG A 75 28.79 -7.77 -8.84
N LEU A 76 27.49 -7.67 -8.58
CA LEU A 76 26.93 -6.70 -7.65
C LEU A 76 27.44 -6.95 -6.23
N PHE A 77 27.46 -8.22 -5.78
CA PHE A 77 27.96 -8.61 -4.47
C PHE A 77 29.41 -8.16 -4.26
N LYS A 78 30.28 -8.37 -5.27
CA LYS A 78 31.73 -8.16 -5.14
C LYS A 78 32.16 -6.72 -5.36
N SER A 79 31.43 -5.93 -6.15
CA SER A 79 32.01 -4.73 -6.76
C SER A 79 31.09 -3.51 -6.79
N VAL A 80 29.82 -3.61 -6.38
CA VAL A 80 28.88 -2.48 -6.45
C VAL A 80 28.22 -2.27 -5.08
N PRO A 81 28.65 -1.24 -4.32
CA PRO A 81 27.97 -0.88 -3.08
C PRO A 81 26.51 -0.50 -3.34
N VAL A 82 25.58 -1.01 -2.54
CA VAL A 82 24.13 -0.78 -2.72
C VAL A 82 23.76 0.72 -2.77
N LYS A 83 24.48 1.56 -2.02
CA LYS A 83 24.24 3.01 -1.95
C LYS A 83 24.56 3.76 -3.26
N VAL A 84 25.35 3.16 -4.16
CA VAL A 84 25.65 3.74 -5.49
C VAL A 84 24.49 3.53 -6.47
N LEU A 85 23.67 2.49 -6.25
CA LEU A 85 22.51 2.19 -7.07
C LEU A 85 21.39 3.19 -6.78
N LYS A 86 20.62 3.56 -7.80
CA LYS A 86 19.37 4.32 -7.64
C LYS A 86 18.28 3.45 -7.01
N ILE A 87 17.24 4.08 -6.46
CA ILE A 87 16.14 3.37 -5.79
C ILE A 87 15.46 2.39 -6.76
N GLU A 88 15.21 2.82 -8.00
CA GLU A 88 14.55 2.00 -9.03
C GLU A 88 15.40 0.79 -9.42
N GLU A 89 16.73 0.95 -9.45
CA GLU A 89 17.68 -0.13 -9.71
C GLU A 89 17.65 -1.16 -8.57
N ARG A 90 17.65 -0.71 -7.30
CA ARG A 90 17.55 -1.59 -6.12
C ARG A 90 16.25 -2.40 -6.16
N ILE A 91 15.13 -1.74 -6.47
CA ILE A 91 13.81 -2.36 -6.60
C ILE A 91 13.81 -3.40 -7.74
N SER A 92 14.34 -3.05 -8.92
CA SER A 92 14.42 -3.97 -10.06
C SER A 92 15.25 -5.22 -9.76
N ILE A 93 16.42 -5.05 -9.12
CA ILE A 93 17.30 -6.16 -8.71
C ILE A 93 16.57 -7.13 -7.78
N ILE A 94 15.89 -6.60 -6.75
CA ILE A 94 15.17 -7.41 -5.76
C ILE A 94 13.97 -8.10 -6.38
N ASN A 95 13.13 -7.39 -7.15
CA ASN A 95 11.97 -7.97 -7.82
C ASN A 95 12.38 -9.13 -8.74
N ALA A 96 13.44 -8.95 -9.54
CA ALA A 96 13.96 -10.02 -10.38
C ALA A 96 14.48 -11.20 -9.56
N GLY A 97 15.22 -10.93 -8.48
CA GLY A 97 15.82 -11.96 -7.64
C GLY A 97 14.80 -12.76 -6.83
N ILE A 98 13.75 -12.12 -6.31
CA ILE A 98 12.64 -12.80 -5.62
C ILE A 98 11.89 -13.73 -6.58
N LEU A 99 11.75 -13.35 -7.85
CA LEU A 99 11.10 -14.16 -8.89
C LEU A 99 12.02 -15.17 -9.58
N GLU A 100 13.33 -15.14 -9.31
CA GLU A 100 14.28 -16.08 -9.89
C GLU A 100 13.96 -17.52 -9.47
N LYS A 101 13.97 -18.41 -10.47
CA LYS A 101 13.59 -19.83 -10.35
C LYS A 101 14.79 -20.76 -10.43
N GLU A 102 15.86 -20.32 -11.08
CA GLU A 102 17.05 -21.13 -11.30
C GLU A 102 17.94 -21.13 -10.05
N SER A 103 18.20 -22.31 -9.49
CA SER A 103 18.82 -22.49 -8.17
C SER A 103 20.14 -21.73 -7.99
N THR A 104 21.05 -21.82 -8.96
CA THR A 104 22.34 -21.13 -8.89
C THR A 104 22.17 -19.60 -8.85
N ALA A 105 21.36 -19.04 -9.75
CA ALA A 105 21.11 -17.60 -9.78
C ALA A 105 20.38 -17.13 -8.51
N LYS A 106 19.45 -17.95 -8.01
CA LYS A 106 18.73 -17.70 -6.76
C LYS A 106 19.65 -17.63 -5.54
N ILE A 107 20.63 -18.54 -5.46
CA ILE A 107 21.64 -18.54 -4.39
C ILE A 107 22.51 -17.28 -4.49
N CYS A 108 22.98 -16.91 -5.69
CA CYS A 108 23.77 -15.69 -5.86
C CYS A 108 22.97 -14.43 -5.45
N PHE A 109 21.68 -14.37 -5.81
CA PHE A 109 20.79 -13.30 -5.35
C PHE A 109 20.60 -13.31 -3.83
N LYS A 110 20.37 -14.47 -3.23
CA LYS A 110 20.25 -14.60 -1.77
C LYS A 110 21.50 -14.04 -1.07
N ASN A 111 22.69 -14.39 -1.53
CA ASN A 111 23.94 -13.89 -0.94
C ASN A 111 24.09 -12.38 -1.14
N LEU A 112 23.70 -11.84 -2.30
CA LEU A 112 23.65 -10.40 -2.54
C LEU A 112 22.74 -9.70 -1.53
N LEU A 113 21.49 -10.15 -1.40
CA LEU A 113 20.51 -9.49 -0.55
C LEU A 113 20.85 -9.66 0.94
N ILE A 114 21.07 -10.89 1.37
CA ILE A 114 21.22 -11.21 2.80
C ILE A 114 22.61 -10.82 3.30
N ASP A 115 23.67 -11.27 2.63
CA ASP A 115 25.02 -11.08 3.16
C ASP A 115 25.60 -9.72 2.80
N ALA A 116 25.49 -9.27 1.54
CA ALA A 116 26.04 -7.98 1.15
C ALA A 116 25.14 -6.80 1.56
N TRP A 117 23.84 -6.85 1.31
CA TRP A 117 22.98 -5.68 1.54
C TRP A 117 22.49 -5.59 2.99
N VAL A 118 21.90 -6.64 3.53
CA VAL A 118 21.36 -6.63 4.91
C VAL A 118 22.51 -6.69 5.94
N LYS A 119 23.34 -7.74 5.92
CA LYS A 119 24.38 -7.93 6.95
C LYS A 119 25.52 -6.93 6.82
N GLN A 120 26.15 -6.80 5.65
CA GLN A 120 27.33 -5.95 5.51
C GLN A 120 26.96 -4.45 5.40
N ALA A 121 26.14 -4.07 4.42
CA ALA A 121 25.87 -2.65 4.17
C ALA A 121 24.96 -1.99 5.23
N CYS A 122 24.07 -2.77 5.87
CA CYS A 122 23.12 -2.27 6.87
C CYS A 122 23.40 -2.78 8.29
N ALA A 123 24.53 -3.47 8.52
CA ALA A 123 24.89 -4.05 9.82
C ALA A 123 23.79 -4.95 10.44
N GLY A 124 22.99 -5.61 9.60
CA GLY A 124 21.85 -6.43 10.03
C GLY A 124 20.61 -5.63 10.48
N CYS A 125 20.66 -4.29 10.46
CA CYS A 125 19.54 -3.44 10.86
C CYS A 125 18.51 -3.30 9.73
N LEU A 126 17.30 -3.82 9.94
CA LEU A 126 16.22 -3.76 8.96
C LEU A 126 15.69 -2.33 8.74
N ILE A 127 15.80 -1.45 9.74
CA ILE A 127 15.43 -0.03 9.58
C ILE A 127 16.35 0.64 8.57
N THR A 128 17.67 0.50 8.77
CA THR A 128 18.68 1.01 7.82
C THR A 128 18.50 0.40 6.43
N PHE A 129 18.10 -0.87 6.34
CA PHE A 129 17.82 -1.52 5.07
C PHE A 129 16.59 -0.93 4.37
N ILE A 130 15.47 -0.73 5.07
CA ILE A 130 14.28 -0.12 4.49
C ILE A 130 14.55 1.29 4.03
N GLN A 131 15.38 2.07 4.74
CA GLN A 131 15.79 3.41 4.35
C GLN A 131 16.59 3.47 3.04
N LEU A 132 17.02 2.32 2.50
CA LEU A 132 17.54 2.24 1.13
C LEU A 132 16.42 2.33 0.07
N PHE A 133 15.17 2.33 0.49
CA PHE A 133 13.98 2.42 -0.32
C PHE A 133 13.14 3.59 0.20
N ASP A 134 12.46 4.30 -0.70
CA ASP A 134 11.47 5.26 -0.25
C ASP A 134 10.29 4.49 0.37
N ALA A 135 10.17 4.56 1.70
CA ALA A 135 9.24 3.74 2.46
C ALA A 135 7.77 4.05 2.16
N GLU A 136 7.49 5.23 1.59
CA GLU A 136 6.14 5.72 1.33
C GLU A 136 5.59 5.26 -0.03
N GLU A 137 6.46 4.97 -1.00
CA GLU A 137 6.06 4.73 -2.40
C GLU A 137 5.48 3.33 -2.65
N ASP A 138 6.17 2.25 -2.25
CA ASP A 138 5.76 0.87 -2.58
C ASP A 138 5.84 -0.10 -1.38
N ARG A 139 4.73 -0.17 -0.64
CA ARG A 139 4.59 -1.00 0.56
C ARG A 139 4.55 -2.49 0.25
N ASP A 140 3.92 -2.87 -0.86
CA ASP A 140 3.80 -4.27 -1.26
C ASP A 140 5.18 -4.85 -1.62
N PHE A 141 6.02 -4.07 -2.28
CA PHE A 141 7.42 -4.40 -2.52
C PHE A 141 8.18 -4.63 -1.21
N LEU A 142 8.06 -3.72 -0.24
CA LEU A 142 8.75 -3.84 1.05
C LEU A 142 8.29 -5.08 1.81
N TYR A 143 6.99 -5.35 1.88
CA TYR A 143 6.47 -6.55 2.55
C TYR A 143 6.95 -7.84 1.89
N LYS A 144 6.95 -7.91 0.56
CA LYS A 144 7.49 -9.07 -0.19
C LYS A 144 8.98 -9.26 0.09
N THR A 145 9.73 -8.16 0.14
CA THR A 145 11.18 -8.17 0.39
C THR A 145 11.51 -8.62 1.81
N LEU A 146 10.86 -8.04 2.82
CA LEU A 146 11.05 -8.42 4.23
C LEU A 146 10.64 -9.87 4.47
N ASN A 147 9.51 -10.31 3.90
CA ASN A 147 9.11 -11.71 3.98
C ASN A 147 10.15 -12.64 3.33
N TYR A 148 10.74 -12.26 2.20
CA TYR A 148 11.84 -13.01 1.59
C TYR A 148 13.06 -13.05 2.50
N ILE A 149 13.42 -11.93 3.15
CA ILE A 149 14.53 -11.85 4.11
C ILE A 149 14.28 -12.79 5.29
N PHE A 150 13.13 -12.70 5.96
CA PHE A 150 12.81 -13.54 7.12
C PHE A 150 12.85 -15.04 6.79
N ASN A 151 12.37 -15.45 5.60
CA ASN A 151 12.44 -16.84 5.15
C ASN A 151 13.85 -17.34 4.82
N ASN A 152 14.83 -16.44 4.66
CA ASN A 152 16.17 -16.77 4.19
C ASN A 152 17.29 -16.48 5.19
N LEU A 153 16.98 -15.81 6.30
CA LEU A 153 17.89 -15.65 7.42
C LEU A 153 18.15 -17.00 8.10
N GLU A 154 19.37 -17.17 8.59
CA GLU A 154 19.73 -18.27 9.48
C GLU A 154 19.02 -18.10 10.83
N TYR A 155 18.80 -19.21 11.54
CA TYR A 155 18.02 -19.23 12.79
C TYR A 155 18.49 -18.20 13.83
N ASP A 156 19.81 -18.10 14.06
CA ASP A 156 20.37 -17.17 15.05
C ASP A 156 20.14 -15.71 14.64
N ASN A 157 20.39 -15.38 13.36
CA ASN A 157 20.16 -14.03 12.82
C ASN A 157 18.68 -13.65 12.84
N LEU A 158 17.78 -14.60 12.55
CA LEU A 158 16.33 -14.39 12.65
C LEU A 158 15.91 -14.15 14.10
N THR A 159 16.48 -14.90 15.05
CA THR A 159 16.22 -14.73 16.48
C THR A 159 16.68 -13.35 16.95
N THR A 160 17.90 -12.92 16.62
CA THR A 160 18.39 -11.57 16.93
C THR A 160 17.51 -10.47 16.32
N THR A 161 17.03 -10.67 15.10
CA THR A 161 16.10 -9.75 14.45
C THR A 161 14.80 -9.61 15.24
N PHE A 162 14.23 -10.74 15.69
CA PHE A 162 13.03 -10.77 16.52
C PHE A 162 13.25 -10.17 17.91
N ASP A 163 14.40 -10.39 18.54
CA ASP A 163 14.75 -9.77 19.83
C ASP A 163 14.85 -8.24 19.68
N THR A 164 15.41 -7.77 18.57
CA THR A 164 15.49 -6.35 18.26
C THR A 164 14.08 -5.74 18.11
N ILE A 165 13.18 -6.41 17.36
CA ILE A 165 11.80 -5.96 17.19
C ILE A 165 11.04 -5.97 18.53
N GLU A 166 11.26 -6.97 19.39
CA GLU A 166 10.67 -7.01 20.73
C GLU A 166 11.09 -5.81 21.57
N SER A 167 12.35 -5.36 21.45
CA SER A 167 12.87 -4.21 22.20
C SER A 167 12.17 -2.89 21.87
N TRP A 168 11.52 -2.80 20.70
CA TRP A 168 10.72 -1.64 20.30
C TRP A 168 9.32 -1.65 20.89
N CYS A 169 8.91 -2.74 21.52
CA CYS A 169 7.54 -2.98 21.96
C CYS A 169 7.41 -2.88 23.49
N HIS A 170 6.23 -2.50 23.96
CA HIS A 170 5.89 -2.65 25.38
C HIS A 170 5.79 -4.13 25.76
N THR A 171 6.42 -4.53 26.87
CA THR A 171 6.37 -5.92 27.37
C THR A 171 4.96 -6.41 27.70
N SER A 172 4.06 -5.51 28.11
CA SER A 172 2.70 -5.86 28.54
C SER A 172 1.73 -6.12 27.38
N ASN A 173 1.82 -5.32 26.30
CA ASN A 173 0.83 -5.34 25.21
C ASN A 173 1.42 -5.66 23.83
N LYS A 174 2.76 -5.71 23.70
CA LYS A 174 3.51 -6.06 22.48
C LYS A 174 3.26 -5.11 21.30
N THR A 175 2.81 -3.89 21.59
CA THR A 175 2.69 -2.80 20.60
C THR A 175 3.91 -1.88 20.67
N LEU A 176 4.17 -1.15 19.59
CA LEU A 176 5.33 -0.26 19.47
C LEU A 176 5.31 0.87 20.51
N LEU A 177 6.49 1.17 21.04
CA LEU A 177 6.76 2.32 21.91
C LEU A 177 6.68 3.63 21.12
N GLU A 178 6.35 4.73 21.80
CA GLU A 178 6.30 6.06 21.17
C GLU A 178 7.65 6.48 20.56
N SER A 179 8.77 5.97 21.09
CA SER A 179 10.13 6.22 20.60
C SER A 179 10.48 5.49 19.30
N HIS A 180 9.68 4.49 18.88
CA HIS A 180 9.97 3.62 17.72
C HIS A 180 8.74 3.46 16.83
N ASN A 181 8.00 4.53 16.57
CA ASN A 181 6.89 4.40 15.63
C ASN A 181 6.77 5.56 14.62
N ASP A 182 7.94 5.88 14.08
CA ASP A 182 8.06 6.25 12.69
C ASP A 182 7.61 5.12 11.74
N LEU A 183 7.58 5.45 10.45
CA LEU A 183 7.02 4.62 9.41
C LEU A 183 7.82 3.34 9.18
N GLU A 184 9.16 3.42 9.23
CA GLU A 184 10.04 2.28 8.99
C GLU A 184 9.92 1.22 10.09
N HIS A 185 9.90 1.62 11.36
CA HIS A 185 9.66 0.70 12.47
C HIS A 185 8.29 0.05 12.35
N LEU A 186 7.27 0.82 11.98
CA LEU A 186 5.93 0.29 11.76
C LEU A 186 5.92 -0.76 10.64
N ILE A 187 6.57 -0.52 9.50
CA ILE A 187 6.66 -1.50 8.41
C ILE A 187 7.31 -2.79 8.89
N VAL A 188 8.49 -2.70 9.54
CA VAL A 188 9.22 -3.89 9.99
C VAL A 188 8.39 -4.68 10.99
N TRP A 189 7.77 -3.99 11.97
CA TRP A 189 6.92 -4.62 12.95
C TRP A 189 5.70 -5.30 12.31
N CYS A 190 4.98 -4.60 11.43
CA CYS A 190 3.87 -5.16 10.68
C CYS A 190 4.29 -6.35 9.79
N ALA A 191 5.48 -6.29 9.17
CA ALA A 191 6.02 -7.38 8.36
C ALA A 191 6.37 -8.60 9.21
N CYS A 192 6.91 -8.39 10.40
CA CYS A 192 7.18 -9.43 11.39
C CYS A 192 5.88 -10.11 11.83
N LEU A 193 4.85 -9.33 12.15
CA LEU A 193 3.52 -9.85 12.48
C LEU A 193 2.93 -10.67 11.33
N LYS A 194 2.97 -10.14 10.09
CA LYS A 194 2.56 -10.85 8.86
C LYS A 194 3.30 -12.19 8.71
N PHE A 195 4.62 -12.18 8.90
CA PHE A 195 5.47 -13.37 8.81
C PHE A 195 5.14 -14.42 9.88
N LEU A 196 4.98 -14.00 11.13
CA LEU A 196 4.67 -14.91 12.24
C LEU A 196 3.26 -15.51 12.13
N MET A 197 2.29 -14.77 11.59
CA MET A 197 0.91 -15.28 11.46
C MET A 197 0.67 -16.09 10.18
N SER A 198 1.44 -15.86 9.10
CA SER A 198 1.22 -16.55 7.81
C SER A 198 1.99 -17.86 7.67
N ASN A 199 3.09 -18.03 8.40
CA ASN A 199 3.89 -19.26 8.32
C ASN A 199 3.34 -20.35 9.23
N SER A 200 3.39 -21.60 8.78
CA SER A 200 3.00 -22.76 9.59
C SER A 200 4.05 -23.17 10.64
N THR A 201 5.20 -22.46 10.67
CA THR A 201 6.40 -22.82 11.43
C THR A 201 7.01 -21.70 12.31
N PRO A 202 6.31 -20.62 12.75
CA PRO A 202 6.88 -19.80 13.80
C PRO A 202 7.02 -20.66 15.05
N SER A 203 8.10 -20.48 15.81
CA SER A 203 8.17 -21.12 17.12
C SER A 203 6.98 -20.63 17.95
N PRO A 204 6.18 -21.51 18.59
CA PRO A 204 5.07 -21.09 19.45
C PRO A 204 5.51 -20.09 20.54
N SER A 205 6.78 -20.16 20.97
CA SER A 205 7.37 -19.19 21.89
C SER A 205 7.49 -17.78 21.29
N GLN A 206 7.94 -17.67 20.04
CA GLN A 206 8.08 -16.38 19.33
C GLN A 206 6.73 -15.76 19.06
N TYR A 207 5.75 -16.58 18.63
CA TYR A 207 4.37 -16.11 18.44
C TYR A 207 3.80 -15.53 19.73
N LYS A 208 3.88 -16.28 20.84
CA LYS A 208 3.40 -15.83 22.15
C LYS A 208 4.12 -14.58 22.64
N ARG A 209 5.39 -14.42 22.30
CA ARG A 209 6.22 -13.28 22.72
C ARG A 209 5.89 -12.00 21.96
N LEU A 210 5.78 -12.08 20.63
CA LEU A 210 5.74 -10.90 19.74
C LEU A 210 4.34 -10.50 19.28
N VAL A 211 3.40 -11.45 19.16
CA VAL A 211 2.09 -11.15 18.57
C VAL A 211 1.17 -10.52 19.62
N PRO A 212 0.70 -9.27 19.42
CA PRO A 212 -0.27 -8.61 20.30
C PRO A 212 -1.66 -9.23 20.13
N GLU A 213 -2.56 -8.96 21.08
CA GLU A 213 -3.99 -9.27 20.89
C GLU A 213 -4.66 -8.20 20.02
N ILE A 214 -5.77 -8.56 19.35
CA ILE A 214 -6.53 -7.63 18.49
C ILE A 214 -6.86 -6.33 19.26
N VAL A 215 -7.27 -6.46 20.52
CA VAL A 215 -7.62 -5.35 21.41
C VAL A 215 -6.49 -4.33 21.55
N GLN A 216 -5.23 -4.78 21.57
CA GLN A 216 -4.08 -3.88 21.73
C GLN A 216 -3.81 -3.08 20.47
N ILE A 217 -3.99 -3.69 19.29
CA ILE A 217 -3.90 -2.98 18.01
C ILE A 217 -5.05 -1.97 17.87
N VAL A 218 -6.28 -2.37 18.23
CA VAL A 218 -7.43 -1.46 18.28
C VAL A 218 -7.15 -0.25 19.17
N THR A 219 -6.57 -0.47 20.35
CA THR A 219 -6.18 0.61 21.28
C THR A 219 -5.12 1.52 20.67
N LEU A 220 -4.12 0.96 19.99
CA LEU A 220 -3.09 1.74 19.29
C LEU A 220 -3.70 2.60 18.17
N ILE A 221 -4.60 2.04 17.36
CA ILE A 221 -5.33 2.79 16.32
C ILE A 221 -6.14 3.93 16.93
N GLN A 222 -6.82 3.71 18.06
CA GLN A 222 -7.56 4.75 18.77
C GLN A 222 -6.66 5.92 19.21
N GLN A 223 -5.46 5.62 19.69
CA GLN A 223 -4.49 6.66 20.06
C GLN A 223 -4.11 7.50 18.82
N TYR A 224 -3.90 6.86 17.68
CA TYR A 224 -3.55 7.55 16.42
C TYR A 224 -4.70 8.32 15.78
N SER A 225 -5.92 7.80 15.86
CA SER A 225 -7.09 8.51 15.36
C SER A 225 -7.38 9.76 16.21
N GLY A 226 -7.16 9.70 17.54
CA GLY A 226 -7.37 10.81 18.46
C GLY A 226 -6.24 11.86 18.52
N LYS A 227 -4.99 11.50 18.21
CA LYS A 227 -3.82 12.41 18.24
C LYS A 227 -3.78 13.45 17.12
N ARG A 228 -4.83 13.58 16.30
CA ARG A 228 -4.94 14.55 15.20
C ARG A 228 -4.90 15.99 15.73
N LYS A 229 -3.71 16.59 15.79
CA LYS A 229 -3.57 18.02 16.02
C LYS A 229 -4.06 18.75 14.78
N VAL A 230 -5.21 19.42 14.89
CA VAL A 230 -5.62 20.43 13.91
C VAL A 230 -4.61 21.57 14.00
N LYS A 231 -3.62 21.61 13.10
CA LYS A 231 -2.84 22.84 12.90
C LYS A 231 -3.81 23.87 12.33
N LYS A 232 -4.12 24.90 13.11
CA LYS A 232 -5.12 25.93 12.78
C LYS A 232 -4.90 26.68 11.46
N ASN A 233 -3.75 26.53 10.78
CA ASN A 233 -3.39 27.34 9.60
C ASN A 233 -2.84 26.54 8.40
N SER A 234 -3.11 25.24 8.27
CA SER A 234 -2.79 24.52 7.03
C SER A 234 -3.76 23.36 6.82
N ASP A 235 -4.46 23.33 5.69
CA ASP A 235 -5.33 22.22 5.26
C ASP A 235 -4.59 20.89 5.02
N ASN A 236 -3.27 20.87 5.21
CA ASN A 236 -2.50 19.63 5.24
C ASN A 236 -2.84 18.83 6.51
N ILE A 237 -3.81 17.92 6.36
CA ILE A 237 -3.90 16.70 7.15
C ILE A 237 -2.49 16.11 7.20
N ASP A 238 -1.96 15.87 8.40
CA ASP A 238 -0.66 15.24 8.55
C ASP A 238 -0.70 13.83 7.95
N GLU A 239 -0.21 13.72 6.71
CA GLU A 239 -0.22 12.49 5.90
C GLU A 239 0.48 11.35 6.63
N SER A 240 1.45 11.66 7.48
CA SER A 240 2.18 10.69 8.32
C SER A 240 1.25 9.80 9.13
N TYR A 241 0.19 10.36 9.73
CA TYR A 241 -0.78 9.57 10.50
C TYR A 241 -1.68 8.71 9.61
N ASN A 242 -1.96 9.13 8.37
CA ASN A 242 -2.73 8.31 7.43
C ASN A 242 -1.96 7.03 7.08
N HIS A 243 -0.65 7.13 6.85
CA HIS A 243 0.20 5.96 6.59
C HIS A 243 0.21 4.98 7.78
N ILE A 244 0.29 5.50 9.01
CA ILE A 244 0.24 4.67 10.21
C ILE A 244 -1.10 3.92 10.31
N LEU A 245 -2.22 4.64 10.14
CA LEU A 245 -3.55 4.05 10.20
C LEU A 245 -3.75 2.98 9.12
N ILE A 246 -3.32 3.24 7.89
CA ILE A 246 -3.37 2.27 6.78
C ILE A 246 -2.69 0.96 7.18
N GLU A 247 -1.50 1.02 7.79
CA GLU A 247 -0.79 -0.21 8.19
C GLU A 247 -1.44 -0.95 9.35
N LEU A 248 -1.88 -0.23 10.37
CA LEU A 248 -2.50 -0.85 11.53
C LEU A 248 -3.82 -1.54 11.15
N PHE A 249 -4.64 -0.90 10.29
CA PHE A 249 -5.83 -1.54 9.73
C PHE A 249 -5.49 -2.72 8.82
N SER A 250 -4.43 -2.64 8.02
CA SER A 250 -3.95 -3.77 7.22
C SER A 250 -3.57 -4.96 8.09
N VAL A 251 -2.88 -4.72 9.21
CA VAL A 251 -2.42 -5.77 10.11
C VAL A 251 -3.57 -6.47 10.84
N LEU A 252 -4.61 -5.73 11.25
CA LEU A 252 -5.80 -6.34 11.86
C LEU A 252 -6.34 -7.49 11.02
N ARG A 253 -6.40 -7.33 9.69
CA ARG A 253 -6.95 -8.35 8.78
C ARG A 253 -6.13 -9.63 8.64
N ILE A 254 -4.97 -9.72 9.30
CA ILE A 254 -4.18 -10.97 9.35
C ILE A 254 -4.62 -11.85 10.51
N PHE A 255 -5.24 -11.27 11.54
CA PHE A 255 -5.66 -12.01 12.72
C PHE A 255 -6.79 -12.99 12.38
N GLU A 256 -6.71 -14.17 13.02
CA GLU A 256 -7.74 -15.18 12.95
C GLU A 256 -9.07 -14.69 13.52
N LEU A 257 -10.18 -15.25 13.02
CA LEU A 257 -11.52 -14.84 13.40
C LEU A 257 -12.02 -15.41 14.75
N ASN A 258 -11.14 -16.08 15.50
CA ASN A 258 -11.47 -16.80 16.73
C ASN A 258 -11.64 -15.89 17.96
N ASP A 259 -11.00 -14.71 17.96
CA ASP A 259 -11.13 -13.72 19.05
C ASP A 259 -12.39 -12.85 18.85
N GLU A 260 -13.55 -13.35 19.28
CA GLU A 260 -14.84 -12.67 19.13
C GLU A 260 -14.87 -11.28 19.81
N ALA A 261 -14.28 -11.17 21.00
CA ALA A 261 -14.26 -9.91 21.74
C ALA A 261 -13.36 -8.87 21.05
N GLY A 262 -12.18 -9.27 20.58
CA GLY A 262 -11.29 -8.41 19.80
C GLY A 262 -11.91 -7.97 18.48
N ARG A 263 -12.58 -8.89 17.78
CA ARG A 263 -13.31 -8.60 16.55
C ARG A 263 -14.40 -7.55 16.76
N GLN A 264 -15.22 -7.71 17.81
CA GLN A 264 -16.26 -6.74 18.11
C GLN A 264 -15.66 -5.35 18.36
N LYS A 265 -14.59 -5.26 19.15
CA LYS A 265 -13.90 -3.98 19.38
C LYS A 265 -13.33 -3.36 18.09
N ALA A 266 -12.85 -4.17 17.15
CA ALA A 266 -12.38 -3.69 15.85
C ALA A 266 -13.52 -3.17 14.97
N LEU A 267 -14.70 -3.80 15.02
CA LEU A 267 -15.93 -3.33 14.36
C LEU A 267 -16.40 -2.00 14.97
N ASP A 268 -16.49 -1.92 16.29
CA ASP A 268 -16.91 -0.71 17.01
C ASP A 268 -15.96 0.46 16.72
N LEU A 269 -14.64 0.21 16.75
CA LEU A 269 -13.65 1.21 16.39
C LEU A 269 -13.81 1.71 14.94
N SER A 270 -13.99 0.78 14.01
CA SER A 270 -14.15 1.10 12.59
C SER A 270 -15.39 1.97 12.37
N PHE A 271 -16.51 1.62 13.03
CA PHE A 271 -17.74 2.41 13.04
C PHE A 271 -17.49 3.80 13.63
N ASN A 272 -16.92 3.90 14.82
CA ASN A 272 -16.68 5.18 15.50
C ASN A 272 -15.77 6.13 14.71
N ILE A 273 -14.74 5.61 14.03
CA ILE A 273 -13.85 6.44 13.20
C ILE A 273 -14.57 6.94 11.95
N LEU A 274 -15.41 6.12 11.32
CA LEU A 274 -16.17 6.51 10.13
C LEU A 274 -17.29 7.50 10.47
N SER A 275 -18.01 7.29 11.58
CA SER A 275 -19.14 8.13 12.00
C SER A 275 -18.72 9.51 12.52
N ALA A 276 -17.48 9.70 12.95
CA ALA A 276 -16.96 11.02 13.31
C ALA A 276 -16.88 11.93 12.06
N PRO A 277 -17.03 13.27 12.19
CA PRO A 277 -16.88 14.22 11.07
C PRO A 277 -15.52 14.01 10.40
N THR A 278 -15.54 13.30 9.28
CA THR A 278 -14.42 12.44 8.94
C THR A 278 -13.34 13.26 8.24
N ARG A 279 -12.16 13.42 8.87
CA ARG A 279 -10.97 14.01 8.24
C ARG A 279 -9.94 12.95 7.83
N VAL A 280 -10.36 11.70 7.64
CA VAL A 280 -9.44 10.63 7.19
C VAL A 280 -9.30 10.69 5.67
N SER A 281 -8.14 10.31 5.12
CA SER A 281 -8.01 10.21 3.67
C SER A 281 -8.85 9.04 3.11
N VAL A 282 -9.20 9.09 1.82
CA VAL A 282 -9.94 8.02 1.13
C VAL A 282 -9.23 6.66 1.27
N ARG A 283 -7.89 6.63 1.28
CA ARG A 283 -7.11 5.40 1.51
C ARG A 283 -7.30 4.83 2.90
N VAL A 284 -7.47 5.66 3.93
CA VAL A 284 -7.80 5.19 5.29
C VAL A 284 -9.24 4.67 5.33
N ILE A 285 -10.19 5.34 4.69
CA ILE A 285 -11.59 4.87 4.57
C ILE A 285 -11.63 3.47 3.94
N GLN A 286 -10.89 3.27 2.85
CA GLN A 286 -10.71 1.99 2.18
C GLN A 286 -10.29 0.89 3.16
N GLU A 287 -9.24 1.16 3.94
CA GLU A 287 -8.70 0.18 4.88
C GLU A 287 -9.64 -0.11 6.04
N ILE A 288 -10.36 0.91 6.55
CA ILE A 288 -11.38 0.72 7.58
C ILE A 288 -12.52 -0.16 7.07
N ILE A 289 -13.06 0.11 5.88
CA ILE A 289 -14.19 -0.63 5.32
C ILE A 289 -13.80 -2.08 4.99
N ARG A 290 -12.60 -2.29 4.46
CA ARG A 290 -12.05 -3.64 4.25
C ARG A 290 -11.95 -4.40 5.58
N THR A 291 -11.51 -3.73 6.64
CA THR A 291 -11.41 -4.35 7.98
C THR A 291 -12.78 -4.62 8.59
N TYR A 292 -13.73 -3.69 8.48
CA TYR A 292 -15.10 -3.89 8.93
C TYR A 292 -15.74 -5.10 8.23
N SER A 293 -15.64 -5.14 6.89
CA SER A 293 -16.18 -6.23 6.08
C SER A 293 -15.50 -7.59 6.35
N TYR A 294 -14.21 -7.58 6.73
CA TYR A 294 -13.49 -8.80 7.08
C TYR A 294 -13.98 -9.42 8.39
N TYR A 295 -14.29 -8.60 9.40
CA TYR A 295 -14.72 -9.09 10.71
C TYR A 295 -16.23 -9.27 10.85
N ALA A 296 -17.03 -8.63 10.02
CA ALA A 296 -18.48 -8.74 10.05
C ALA A 296 -18.95 -10.18 9.80
N THR A 297 -19.88 -10.65 10.62
CA THR A 297 -20.45 -12.00 10.52
C THR A 297 -21.58 -12.10 9.50
N SER A 298 -22.22 -10.98 9.14
CA SER A 298 -23.33 -10.94 8.21
C SER A 298 -23.18 -9.78 7.23
N GLN A 299 -23.38 -10.06 5.94
CA GLN A 299 -23.33 -9.06 4.88
C GLN A 299 -24.46 -8.02 4.99
N THR A 300 -25.63 -8.43 5.49
CA THR A 300 -26.75 -7.50 5.72
C THR A 300 -26.40 -6.45 6.77
N LYS A 301 -25.77 -6.90 7.87
CA LYS A 301 -25.33 -6.02 8.96
C LYS A 301 -24.26 -5.02 8.52
N VAL A 302 -23.45 -5.37 7.52
CA VAL A 302 -22.47 -4.44 6.96
C VAL A 302 -23.16 -3.25 6.30
N PHE A 303 -24.20 -3.49 5.49
CA PHE A 303 -24.96 -2.39 4.89
C PHE A 303 -25.73 -1.56 5.92
N ASP A 304 -26.33 -2.22 6.91
CA ASP A 304 -27.03 -1.53 8.00
C ASP A 304 -26.09 -0.58 8.75
N ALA A 305 -24.89 -1.05 9.09
CA ALA A 305 -23.87 -0.22 9.73
C ALA A 305 -23.40 0.94 8.84
N ILE A 306 -23.27 0.75 7.52
CA ILE A 306 -22.91 1.84 6.61
C ILE A 306 -24.01 2.89 6.53
N VAL A 307 -25.28 2.48 6.48
CA VAL A 307 -26.41 3.42 6.51
C VAL A 307 -26.46 4.18 7.83
N GLU A 308 -26.16 3.51 8.94
CA GLU A 308 -26.05 4.12 10.26
C GLU A 308 -24.89 5.14 10.31
N VAL A 309 -23.69 4.78 9.83
CA VAL A 309 -22.55 5.70 9.66
C VAL A 309 -22.94 6.94 8.84
N ILE A 310 -23.60 6.74 7.69
CA ILE A 310 -24.05 7.85 6.83
C ILE A 310 -25.07 8.73 7.56
N SER A 311 -25.96 8.12 8.33
CA SER A 311 -26.96 8.83 9.12
C SER A 311 -26.30 9.67 10.22
N GLU A 312 -25.36 9.09 10.97
CA GLU A 312 -24.58 9.78 12.02
C GLU A 312 -23.78 10.96 11.47
N ILE A 313 -23.11 10.79 10.33
CA ILE A 313 -22.35 11.87 9.67
C ILE A 313 -23.29 13.04 9.25
N ARG A 314 -24.55 12.73 8.89
CA ARG A 314 -25.54 13.73 8.43
C ARG A 314 -26.40 14.32 9.57
N GLN A 315 -26.53 13.65 10.71
CA GLN A 315 -27.28 14.13 11.89
C GLN A 315 -26.86 15.52 12.42
N PRO A 316 -25.57 15.89 12.55
CA PRO A 316 -25.18 17.21 13.06
C PRO A 316 -25.57 18.38 12.16
N ILE A 317 -26.09 18.13 10.95
CA ILE A 317 -26.57 19.14 10.00
C ILE A 317 -28.10 19.30 10.09
N ASN A 318 -28.83 18.24 10.46
CA ASN A 318 -30.30 18.22 10.50
C ASN A 318 -30.90 18.75 11.82
N SER A 319 -30.06 19.10 12.80
CA SER A 319 -30.46 19.54 14.16
C SER A 319 -30.32 21.05 14.40
N ILE A 320 -30.31 21.86 13.34
CA ILE A 320 -30.55 23.30 13.48
C ILE A 320 -32.05 23.49 13.77
N ASP A 321 -32.40 23.41 15.05
CA ASP A 321 -33.74 23.77 15.56
C ASP A 321 -34.15 25.18 15.10
N PRO A 322 -35.47 25.44 14.92
CA PRO A 322 -35.95 26.70 14.39
C PRO A 322 -35.51 27.86 15.30
N ILE A 323 -34.83 28.82 14.69
CA ILE A 323 -34.42 30.08 15.31
C ILE A 323 -35.64 30.71 16.00
N VAL A 324 -35.63 30.70 17.33
CA VAL A 324 -36.49 31.58 18.12
C VAL A 324 -36.01 32.99 17.88
N GLU A 325 -36.85 33.79 17.25
CA GLU A 325 -36.67 35.22 17.01
C GLU A 325 -36.26 35.94 18.31
N ASP A 326 -35.08 36.55 18.35
CA ASP A 326 -35.02 37.98 18.68
C ASP A 326 -33.65 38.63 18.36
N LYS A 327 -33.75 39.83 17.79
CA LYS A 327 -32.75 40.91 17.60
C LYS A 327 -31.81 40.87 16.39
N PHE A 328 -32.16 41.75 15.45
CA PHE A 328 -31.39 42.28 14.33
C PHE A 328 -30.02 42.87 14.74
N GLU A 329 -28.95 42.36 14.13
CA GLU A 329 -27.76 43.14 13.74
C GLU A 329 -27.41 42.77 12.28
N PRO A 330 -27.07 43.75 11.40
CA PRO A 330 -26.75 43.44 10.02
C PRO A 330 -25.28 43.05 9.93
N VAL A 331 -25.01 41.75 10.06
CA VAL A 331 -23.74 41.17 9.62
C VAL A 331 -23.96 40.61 8.21
N THR A 332 -23.22 41.13 7.24
CA THR A 332 -23.07 40.54 5.91
C THR A 332 -22.24 39.27 6.04
N GLU A 333 -22.83 38.22 6.58
CA GLU A 333 -22.39 36.85 6.38
C GLU A 333 -23.37 36.22 5.40
N GLU A 334 -22.83 35.69 4.31
CA GLU A 334 -23.58 34.89 3.34
C GLU A 334 -24.33 33.80 4.11
N VAL A 335 -25.64 33.97 4.22
CA VAL A 335 -26.57 32.98 4.74
C VAL A 335 -26.37 31.73 3.87
N SER A 336 -25.66 30.74 4.40
CA SER A 336 -25.48 29.46 3.72
C SER A 336 -26.85 28.81 3.66
N ASP A 337 -27.42 28.79 2.45
CA ASP A 337 -28.61 28.04 2.09
C ASP A 337 -28.55 26.62 2.69
N GLY A 338 -29.70 26.07 3.10
CA GLY A 338 -29.85 24.80 3.84
C GLY A 338 -29.43 23.53 3.08
N SER A 339 -28.52 23.65 2.11
CA SER A 339 -27.90 22.54 1.40
C SER A 339 -26.80 21.90 2.27
N GLU A 340 -26.85 20.57 2.41
CA GLU A 340 -25.82 19.79 3.08
C GLU A 340 -24.41 20.10 2.51
N ASN A 341 -23.43 20.24 3.41
CA ASN A 341 -22.03 20.52 3.05
C ASN A 341 -21.52 19.47 2.04
N ALA A 342 -20.94 19.96 0.94
CA ALA A 342 -20.43 19.12 -0.15
C ALA A 342 -19.40 18.08 0.34
N ASP A 343 -18.54 18.46 1.28
CA ASP A 343 -17.51 17.57 1.82
C ASP A 343 -18.12 16.41 2.61
N THR A 344 -19.20 16.68 3.35
CA THR A 344 -19.96 15.66 4.09
C THR A 344 -20.57 14.66 3.11
N ILE A 345 -21.23 15.16 2.05
CA ILE A 345 -21.85 14.32 1.02
C ILE A 345 -20.79 13.45 0.32
N LEU A 346 -19.67 14.06 -0.09
CA LEU A 346 -18.58 13.36 -0.77
C LEU A 346 -17.97 12.28 0.13
N THR A 347 -17.86 12.54 1.43
CA THR A 347 -17.40 11.55 2.42
C THR A 347 -18.39 10.37 2.50
N CYS A 348 -19.69 10.64 2.62
CA CYS A 348 -20.71 9.60 2.62
C CYS A 348 -20.69 8.75 1.33
N LEU A 349 -20.63 9.39 0.16
CA LEU A 349 -20.56 8.69 -1.12
C LEU A 349 -19.26 7.89 -1.27
N SER A 350 -18.13 8.40 -0.78
CA SER A 350 -16.86 7.66 -0.77
C SER A 350 -16.96 6.39 0.08
N ILE A 351 -17.56 6.47 1.27
CA ILE A 351 -17.82 5.30 2.13
C ILE A 351 -18.68 4.27 1.39
N VAL A 352 -19.74 4.71 0.70
CA VAL A 352 -20.59 3.84 -0.12
C VAL A 352 -19.83 3.18 -1.26
N CYS A 353 -19.03 3.94 -2.02
CA CYS A 353 -18.20 3.41 -3.09
C CYS A 353 -17.28 2.30 -2.58
N GLU A 354 -16.61 2.54 -1.46
CA GLU A 354 -15.64 1.59 -0.93
C GLU A 354 -16.28 0.31 -0.41
N ILE A 355 -17.47 0.38 0.20
CA ILE A 355 -18.16 -0.86 0.60
C ILE A 355 -18.62 -1.68 -0.60
N LEU A 356 -19.09 -1.03 -1.67
CA LEU A 356 -19.48 -1.71 -2.91
C LEU A 356 -18.28 -2.39 -3.58
N LEU A 357 -17.08 -1.77 -3.52
CA LEU A 357 -15.85 -2.33 -4.07
C LEU A 357 -15.37 -3.60 -3.35
N VAL A 358 -15.78 -3.84 -2.10
CA VAL A 358 -15.50 -5.11 -1.40
C VAL A 358 -16.25 -6.29 -2.02
N ARG A 359 -17.34 -6.05 -2.78
CA ARG A 359 -18.13 -7.05 -3.52
C ARG A 359 -18.65 -8.24 -2.69
N LYS A 360 -18.82 -8.06 -1.38
CA LYS A 360 -19.36 -9.07 -0.45
C LYS A 360 -20.58 -8.53 0.31
N VAL A 361 -21.49 -7.89 -0.41
CA VAL A 361 -22.63 -7.20 0.22
C VAL A 361 -23.94 -7.52 -0.49
N ASP A 362 -25.00 -7.65 0.29
CA ASP A 362 -26.36 -7.87 -0.22
C ASP A 362 -27.02 -6.52 -0.56
N LEU A 363 -27.13 -6.23 -1.85
CA LEU A 363 -27.77 -5.01 -2.35
C LEU A 363 -29.29 -5.09 -2.43
N MET A 364 -29.88 -6.25 -2.16
CA MET A 364 -31.33 -6.42 -2.14
C MET A 364 -31.92 -6.18 -0.75
N CYS A 365 -31.07 -5.95 0.26
CA CYS A 365 -31.54 -5.63 1.60
C CYS A 365 -32.26 -4.26 1.64
N PRO A 366 -33.22 -4.05 2.56
CA PRO A 366 -34.00 -2.81 2.62
C PRO A 366 -33.12 -1.56 2.78
N SER A 367 -32.04 -1.65 3.54
CA SER A 367 -31.10 -0.56 3.81
C SER A 367 -30.38 -0.11 2.54
N ALA A 368 -29.88 -1.04 1.72
CA ALA A 368 -29.23 -0.73 0.44
C ALA A 368 -30.22 -0.12 -0.56
N VAL A 369 -31.43 -0.68 -0.66
CA VAL A 369 -32.50 -0.15 -1.54
C VAL A 369 -32.90 1.26 -1.12
N THR A 370 -33.04 1.50 0.18
CA THR A 370 -33.39 2.82 0.74
C THR A 370 -32.27 3.82 0.44
N LEU A 371 -31.03 3.49 0.77
CA LEU A 371 -29.87 4.34 0.51
C LEU A 371 -29.76 4.75 -0.97
N MET A 372 -29.98 3.79 -1.88
CA MET A 372 -29.99 4.09 -3.32
C MET A 372 -31.09 5.09 -3.69
N ASN A 373 -32.33 4.83 -3.28
CA ASN A 373 -33.49 5.61 -3.74
C ASN A 373 -33.62 6.97 -3.03
N THR A 374 -33.22 7.09 -1.76
CA THR A 374 -33.46 8.30 -0.95
C THR A 374 -32.24 9.21 -0.87
N PHE A 375 -31.04 8.69 -1.11
CA PHE A 375 -29.80 9.45 -1.03
C PHE A 375 -29.07 9.51 -2.37
N ILE A 376 -28.58 8.38 -2.88
CA ILE A 376 -27.66 8.35 -4.03
C ILE A 376 -28.30 8.91 -5.30
N VAL A 377 -29.50 8.45 -5.65
CA VAL A 377 -30.19 8.86 -6.90
C VAL A 377 -30.52 10.36 -6.90
N ASN A 378 -30.82 10.95 -5.74
CA ASN A 378 -31.10 12.38 -5.64
C ASN A 378 -29.86 13.23 -5.95
N LEU A 379 -28.67 12.74 -5.59
CA LEU A 379 -27.39 13.41 -5.80
C LEU A 379 -26.88 13.32 -7.24
N VAL A 380 -27.49 12.49 -8.09
CA VAL A 380 -27.23 12.45 -9.53
C VAL A 380 -27.55 13.79 -10.21
N TYR A 381 -28.48 14.55 -9.64
CA TYR A 381 -28.93 15.84 -10.18
C TYR A 381 -28.39 17.03 -9.36
N ASP A 382 -27.42 16.81 -8.47
CA ASP A 382 -26.84 17.87 -7.64
C ASP A 382 -26.19 18.96 -8.51
N ILE A 383 -26.27 20.22 -8.09
CA ILE A 383 -25.69 21.34 -8.85
C ILE A 383 -24.16 21.23 -8.96
N ARG A 384 -23.51 20.62 -7.95
CA ARG A 384 -22.05 20.47 -7.85
C ARG A 384 -21.60 19.24 -8.64
N SER A 385 -20.70 19.45 -9.60
CA SER A 385 -20.18 18.37 -10.46
C SER A 385 -19.39 17.32 -9.66
N SER A 386 -18.67 17.71 -8.61
CA SER A 386 -17.94 16.79 -7.73
C SER A 386 -18.88 15.79 -7.05
N VAL A 387 -20.02 16.27 -6.55
CA VAL A 387 -21.06 15.43 -5.91
C VAL A 387 -21.70 14.50 -6.93
N ARG A 388 -22.11 15.02 -8.10
CA ARG A 388 -22.67 14.18 -9.17
C ARG A 388 -21.70 13.08 -9.58
N LYS A 389 -20.42 13.41 -9.76
CA LYS A 389 -19.37 12.45 -10.14
C LYS A 389 -19.32 11.25 -9.20
N GLU A 390 -19.26 11.49 -7.89
CA GLU A 390 -19.18 10.40 -6.92
C GLU A 390 -20.53 9.66 -6.78
N ALA A 391 -21.67 10.36 -6.95
CA ALA A 391 -22.98 9.72 -6.99
C ALA A 391 -23.13 8.78 -8.19
N ILE A 392 -22.68 9.18 -9.38
CA ILE A 392 -22.64 8.31 -10.57
C ILE A 392 -21.72 7.12 -10.34
N ARG A 393 -20.60 7.30 -9.64
CA ARG A 393 -19.72 6.19 -9.28
C ARG A 393 -20.43 5.20 -8.36
N CYS A 394 -21.19 5.65 -7.36
CA CYS A 394 -22.02 4.77 -6.55
C CYS A 394 -23.07 4.04 -7.40
N VAL A 395 -23.83 4.74 -8.25
CA VAL A 395 -24.85 4.13 -9.12
C VAL A 395 -24.24 3.07 -10.02
N SER A 396 -23.10 3.38 -10.62
CA SER A 396 -22.31 2.49 -11.47
C SER A 396 -21.93 1.22 -10.71
N LEU A 397 -21.39 1.37 -9.50
CA LEU A 397 -21.03 0.23 -8.66
C LEU A 397 -22.24 -0.63 -8.28
N TYR A 398 -23.37 -0.03 -7.92
CA TYR A 398 -24.64 -0.76 -7.71
C TYR A 398 -25.04 -1.60 -8.93
N CYS A 399 -24.97 -1.01 -10.13
CA CYS A 399 -25.29 -1.69 -11.39
C CYS A 399 -24.34 -2.87 -11.66
N THR A 400 -23.03 -2.68 -11.44
CA THR A 400 -22.04 -3.75 -11.66
C THR A 400 -22.12 -4.88 -10.62
N CYS A 401 -22.62 -4.59 -9.42
CA CYS A 401 -22.74 -5.57 -8.35
C CYS A 401 -24.06 -6.36 -8.39
N ALA A 402 -25.14 -5.81 -8.95
CA ALA A 402 -26.44 -6.48 -9.00
C ALA A 402 -27.25 -6.11 -10.26
N SER A 403 -27.69 -7.13 -11.00
CA SER A 403 -28.42 -6.97 -12.27
C SER A 403 -29.72 -6.18 -12.16
N TYR A 404 -30.42 -6.29 -11.03
CA TYR A 404 -31.63 -5.51 -10.75
C TYR A 404 -31.40 -3.99 -10.90
N TYR A 405 -30.26 -3.49 -10.40
CA TYR A 405 -29.91 -2.08 -10.50
C TYR A 405 -29.47 -1.71 -11.92
N ALA A 406 -28.76 -2.61 -12.61
CA ALA A 406 -28.40 -2.41 -14.01
C ALA A 406 -29.64 -2.21 -14.89
N GLU A 407 -30.63 -3.11 -14.79
CA GLU A 407 -31.90 -3.00 -15.55
C GLU A 407 -32.64 -1.69 -15.26
N LYS A 408 -32.65 -1.26 -13.99
CA LYS A 408 -33.35 -0.05 -13.57
C LYS A 408 -32.65 1.25 -14.00
N TYR A 409 -31.32 1.30 -13.95
CA TYR A 409 -30.55 2.54 -14.11
C TYR A 409 -29.70 2.62 -15.39
N LEU A 410 -29.70 1.60 -16.25
CA LEU A 410 -28.96 1.62 -17.53
C LEU A 410 -29.33 2.82 -18.40
N VAL A 411 -30.63 3.14 -18.51
CA VAL A 411 -31.10 4.29 -19.31
C VAL A 411 -30.58 5.61 -18.73
N LEU A 412 -30.55 5.73 -17.40
CA LEU A 412 -29.99 6.91 -16.72
C LEU A 412 -28.50 7.07 -17.02
N LEU A 413 -27.72 5.97 -16.99
CA LEU A 413 -26.29 6.01 -17.35
C LEU A 413 -26.06 6.47 -18.80
N PHE A 414 -26.89 6.03 -19.75
CA PHE A 414 -26.83 6.54 -21.13
C PHE A 414 -27.20 8.03 -21.24
N GLN A 415 -28.16 8.52 -20.46
CA GLN A 415 -28.50 9.95 -20.43
C GLN A 415 -27.31 10.78 -19.91
N ILE A 416 -26.64 10.32 -18.86
CA ILE A 416 -25.47 10.99 -18.28
C ILE A 416 -24.33 11.13 -19.29
N ILE A 417 -24.05 10.08 -20.09
CA ILE A 417 -23.03 10.11 -21.15
C ILE A 417 -23.28 11.25 -22.14
N ASN A 418 -24.55 11.59 -22.40
CA ASN A 418 -24.89 12.65 -23.32
C ASN A 418 -24.79 14.05 -22.69
N ILE A 419 -25.16 14.20 -21.42
CA ILE A 419 -25.44 15.51 -20.81
C ILE A 419 -24.31 16.05 -19.92
N ASP A 420 -23.61 15.21 -19.16
CA ASP A 420 -22.75 15.69 -18.04
C ASP A 420 -21.30 16.01 -18.43
N ALA A 421 -20.43 16.32 -17.47
CA ALA A 421 -19.01 16.59 -17.70
C ALA A 421 -18.20 15.33 -18.11
N GLN A 422 -17.11 15.52 -18.86
CA GLN A 422 -16.35 14.42 -19.48
C GLN A 422 -15.86 13.36 -18.48
N ASP A 423 -15.45 13.77 -17.29
CA ASP A 423 -15.00 12.84 -16.25
C ASP A 423 -16.14 11.99 -15.69
N ILE A 424 -17.35 12.55 -15.58
CA ILE A 424 -18.58 11.82 -15.20
C ILE A 424 -19.01 10.88 -16.32
N LYS A 425 -18.95 11.34 -17.58
CA LYS A 425 -19.21 10.50 -18.76
C LYS A 425 -18.32 9.26 -18.78
N ASN A 426 -17.02 9.41 -18.48
CA ASN A 426 -16.08 8.30 -18.45
C ASN A 426 -16.45 7.25 -17.39
N ILE A 427 -16.95 7.67 -16.22
CA ILE A 427 -17.41 6.75 -15.16
C ILE A 427 -18.63 5.98 -15.64
N ALA A 428 -19.66 6.67 -16.17
CA ALA A 428 -20.86 6.03 -16.68
C ALA A 428 -20.55 5.07 -17.83
N LEU A 429 -19.67 5.46 -18.75
CA LEU A 429 -19.23 4.61 -19.86
C LEU A 429 -18.53 3.33 -19.36
N SER A 430 -17.64 3.46 -18.38
CA SER A 430 -16.92 2.32 -17.77
C SER A 430 -17.82 1.39 -16.95
N ALA A 431 -19.04 1.83 -16.63
CA ALA A 431 -20.02 1.00 -15.94
C ALA A 431 -20.89 0.19 -16.92
N ILE A 432 -21.12 0.74 -18.12
CA ILE A 432 -21.92 0.11 -19.17
C ILE A 432 -21.12 -0.98 -19.91
N PHE A 433 -19.83 -0.74 -20.15
CA PHE A 433 -18.91 -1.62 -20.86
C PHE A 433 -17.88 -2.20 -19.91
#